data_AF-X1LXF2-F1
#
_entry.id   AF-X1LXF2-F1
#
_cell.length_a   1.000
_cell.length_b   1.000
_cell.length_c   1.000
_cell.angle_alpha   90.00
_cell.angle_beta   90.00
_cell.angle_gamma   90.00
#
_symmetry.space_group_name_H-M   'P 1'
#
loop_
_entity.id
_entity.type
_entity.pdbx_description
1 polymer ?
#
loop_
_entity_poly.entity_id
_entity_poly.type
_entity_poly.pdbx_seq_one_letter_code
_entity_poly.pdbx_strand_id
1 'polypeptide(L)'
;MDEAKAKGVSLSLKYIPKDVFDRRAVERGQVQFYDVAYVEVLPKVQGQAVTVTLKDFGVFYRQDNLNVLGEKLKNGGVKITVDRGQVVKITKDKNGKVSKELLTKKWTDWIDYWSVGFDFENRKEIVRLVENGEEREVWTGNYIFENEWQSYRTRKNRTLELTSAKHQYDKKGRYKIAVKVIDIFGNDTTKVVEIKV
;
A
#
# COMPACT_ATOMS: atom_id res chain seq x y z
N MET A 1 11.89 14.70 9.95
CA MET A 1 11.75 13.90 8.70
C MET A 1 13.02 13.12 8.38
N ASP A 2 14.21 13.66 8.70
CA ASP A 2 15.48 13.04 8.32
C ASP A 2 15.78 11.71 9.04
N GLU A 3 15.37 11.54 10.30
CA GLU A 3 15.50 10.25 11.01
C GLU A 3 14.64 9.12 10.43
N ALA A 4 13.48 9.44 9.86
CA ALA A 4 12.59 8.45 9.24
C ALA A 4 13.17 7.95 7.91
N LYS A 5 13.74 8.87 7.10
CA LYS A 5 14.47 8.51 5.88
C LYS A 5 15.69 7.64 6.17
N ALA A 6 16.44 7.93 7.22
CA ALA A 6 17.59 7.12 7.66
C ALA A 6 17.20 5.68 8.06
N LYS A 7 15.94 5.47 8.49
CA LYS A 7 15.36 4.15 8.79
C LYS A 7 14.57 3.55 7.63
N GLY A 8 14.68 4.11 6.42
CA GLY A 8 14.02 3.61 5.21
C GLY A 8 12.51 3.83 5.17
N VAL A 9 11.96 4.74 5.98
CA VAL A 9 10.54 5.10 5.99
C VAL A 9 10.34 6.35 5.13
N SER A 10 9.57 6.23 4.04
CA SER A 10 9.15 7.36 3.22
C SER A 10 7.88 7.98 3.81
N LEU A 11 7.94 9.28 4.11
CA LEU A 11 6.81 10.03 4.65
C LEU A 11 6.30 11.00 3.57
N SER A 12 5.06 10.79 3.13
CA SER A 12 4.34 11.74 2.28
C SER A 12 3.23 12.40 3.08
N LEU A 13 3.29 13.72 3.25
CA LEU A 13 2.24 14.48 3.90
C LEU A 13 1.07 14.67 2.92
N LYS A 14 -0.10 14.12 3.24
CA LYS A 14 -1.35 14.39 2.49
C LYS A 14 -2.06 15.60 3.07
N TYR A 15 -2.67 16.41 2.21
CA TYR A 15 -3.53 17.53 2.61
C TYR A 15 -4.76 16.99 3.35
N ILE A 16 -4.98 17.46 4.57
CA ILE A 16 -6.13 17.08 5.39
C ILE A 16 -7.26 18.10 5.10
N PRO A 17 -8.40 17.69 4.52
CA PRO A 17 -9.52 18.58 4.25
C PRO A 17 -10.00 19.29 5.52
N LYS A 18 -10.41 20.55 5.42
CA LYS A 18 -10.82 21.36 6.59
C LYS A 18 -12.00 20.74 7.37
N ASP A 19 -12.86 19.98 6.70
CA ASP A 19 -14.02 19.30 7.30
C ASP A 19 -13.64 18.24 8.35
N VAL A 20 -12.41 17.76 8.29
CA VAL A 20 -11.81 16.81 9.23
C VAL A 20 -11.49 17.47 10.59
N PHE A 21 -11.38 18.80 10.61
CA PHE A 21 -11.15 19.60 11.82
C PHE A 21 -12.45 20.04 12.50
N ASP A 22 -13.62 19.55 12.06
CA ASP A 22 -14.87 19.78 12.81
C ASP A 22 -14.74 19.15 14.20
N ARG A 23 -14.72 20.00 15.23
CA ARG A 23 -14.67 19.61 16.65
C ARG A 23 -15.69 18.53 17.00
N ARG A 24 -16.88 18.53 16.37
CA ARG A 24 -17.93 17.53 16.61
C ARG A 24 -17.58 16.15 16.05
N ALA A 25 -16.83 16.09 14.95
CA ALA A 25 -16.36 14.83 14.37
C ALA A 25 -15.18 14.25 15.17
N VAL A 26 -14.32 15.12 15.71
CA VAL A 26 -13.20 14.75 16.58
C VAL A 26 -13.69 14.28 17.96
N GLU A 27 -14.62 15.01 18.59
CA GLU A 27 -15.19 14.67 19.92
C GLU A 27 -16.02 13.38 19.90
N ARG A 28 -16.59 12.99 18.74
CA ARG A 28 -17.28 11.71 18.55
C ARG A 28 -16.34 10.55 18.18
N GLY A 29 -15.02 10.79 18.13
CA GLY A 29 -14.02 9.78 17.75
C GLY A 29 -14.13 9.29 16.30
N GLN A 30 -14.72 10.09 15.41
CA GLN A 30 -14.96 9.74 14.00
C GLN A 30 -13.79 10.10 13.08
N VAL A 31 -12.74 10.72 13.62
CA VAL A 31 -11.53 11.09 12.89
C VAL A 31 -10.32 10.48 13.58
N GLN A 32 -9.73 9.46 12.95
CA GLN A 32 -8.51 8.81 13.42
C GLN A 32 -7.57 8.64 12.23
N PHE A 33 -6.51 9.43 12.17
CA PHE A 33 -5.43 9.24 11.19
C PHE A 33 -4.36 8.35 11.78
N TYR A 34 -3.89 7.37 11.01
CA TYR A 34 -2.49 7.15 10.61
C TYR A 34 -2.45 5.92 9.69
N ASP A 35 -2.59 6.12 8.38
CA ASP A 35 -2.51 5.03 7.40
C ASP A 35 -1.07 4.91 6.90
N VAL A 36 -0.20 4.34 7.73
CA VAL A 36 1.14 3.92 7.31
C VAL A 36 1.03 2.48 6.87
N ALA A 37 1.14 2.26 5.56
CA ALA A 37 1.37 0.93 5.03
C ALA A 37 2.87 0.62 5.06
N TYR A 38 3.21 -0.60 5.47
CA TYR A 38 4.56 -1.12 5.54
C TYR A 38 4.76 -2.15 4.45
N VAL A 39 5.87 -2.05 3.70
CA VAL A 39 6.27 -3.02 2.68
C VAL A 39 7.72 -3.44 2.97
N GLU A 40 7.95 -4.75 3.13
CA GLU A 40 9.29 -5.34 3.21
C GLU A 40 9.62 -6.12 1.94
N VAL A 41 10.74 -5.78 1.32
CA VAL A 41 11.22 -6.43 0.09
C VAL A 41 12.67 -6.84 0.26
N LEU A 42 13.03 -7.97 -0.35
CA LEU A 42 14.37 -8.55 -0.32
C LEU A 42 14.87 -8.74 -1.76
N PRO A 43 15.70 -7.82 -2.27
CA PRO A 43 16.39 -8.05 -3.52
C PRO A 43 17.53 -9.05 -3.31
N LYS A 44 17.68 -10.00 -4.24
CA LYS A 44 18.79 -10.96 -4.30
C LYS A 44 19.56 -10.74 -5.58
N VAL A 45 20.78 -10.23 -5.46
CA VAL A 45 21.70 -9.99 -6.58
C VAL A 45 22.57 -11.23 -6.81
N GLN A 46 22.72 -11.64 -8.07
CA GLN A 46 23.59 -12.74 -8.50
C GLN A 46 24.28 -12.36 -9.81
N GLY A 47 25.55 -11.93 -9.71
CA GLY A 47 26.25 -11.36 -10.86
C GLY A 47 25.52 -10.11 -11.37
N GLN A 48 25.23 -10.06 -12.67
CA GLN A 48 24.51 -8.94 -13.28
C GLN A 48 22.97 -9.07 -13.23
N ALA A 49 22.45 -9.95 -12.37
CA ALA A 49 21.03 -10.24 -12.31
C ALA A 49 20.44 -10.03 -10.92
N VAL A 50 19.14 -9.76 -10.86
CA VAL A 50 18.40 -9.62 -9.61
C VAL A 50 17.06 -10.34 -9.67
N THR A 51 16.63 -10.85 -8.51
CA THR A 51 15.26 -11.24 -8.22
C THR A 51 14.79 -10.49 -6.99
N VAL A 52 13.53 -10.06 -6.94
CA VAL A 52 12.95 -9.33 -5.80
C VAL A 52 11.91 -10.19 -5.13
N THR A 53 12.05 -10.43 -3.83
CA THR A 53 11.06 -11.15 -3.03
C THR A 53 10.27 -10.19 -2.15
N LEU A 54 8.95 -10.23 -2.24
CA LEU A 54 8.07 -9.56 -1.30
C LEU A 54 7.96 -10.42 -0.03
N LYS A 55 8.40 -9.87 1.10
CA LYS A 55 8.59 -10.64 2.33
C LYS A 55 7.53 -10.32 3.40
N ASP A 56 7.06 -9.07 3.45
CA ASP A 56 6.00 -8.67 4.37
C ASP A 56 5.22 -7.45 3.86
N PHE A 57 3.96 -7.34 4.29
CA PHE A 57 3.10 -6.19 4.05
C PHE A 57 2.16 -5.98 5.23
N GLY A 58 2.14 -4.76 5.76
CA GLY A 58 1.29 -4.38 6.89
C GLY A 58 0.47 -3.15 6.56
N VAL A 59 -0.81 -3.17 6.91
CA VAL A 59 -1.68 -2.00 6.90
C VAL A 59 -2.32 -1.84 8.27
N PHE A 60 -2.65 -0.61 8.66
CA PHE A 60 -3.24 -0.34 9.97
C PHE A 60 -4.61 0.36 9.88
N TYR A 61 -5.36 0.05 8.81
CA TYR A 61 -6.68 0.62 8.58
C TYR A 61 -7.66 0.29 9.72
N ARG A 62 -8.56 1.23 9.98
CA ARG A 62 -9.71 1.04 10.87
C ARG A 62 -10.92 1.78 10.28
N GLN A 63 -12.02 1.06 10.09
CA GLN A 63 -13.27 1.62 9.55
C GLN A 63 -14.31 1.87 10.64
N ASP A 64 -14.44 0.96 11.61
CA ASP A 64 -15.43 1.05 12.67
C ASP A 64 -14.81 0.79 14.05
N ASN A 65 -15.42 1.37 15.08
CA ASN A 65 -15.19 0.95 16.45
C ASN A 65 -16.04 -0.30 16.74
N LEU A 66 -15.39 -1.44 17.00
CA LEU A 66 -16.05 -2.73 17.19
C LEU A 66 -17.06 -2.73 18.35
N ASN A 67 -16.81 -1.98 19.43
CA ASN A 67 -17.69 -1.93 20.58
C ASN A 67 -19.04 -1.27 20.21
N VAL A 68 -18.97 -0.15 19.50
CA VAL A 68 -20.15 0.58 19.01
C VAL A 68 -20.89 -0.21 17.92
N LEU A 69 -20.15 -0.95 17.09
CA LEU A 69 -20.75 -1.71 16.00
C LEU A 69 -21.62 -2.87 16.50
N GLY A 70 -21.18 -3.58 17.55
CA GLY A 70 -21.95 -4.69 18.16
C GLY A 70 -23.31 -4.25 18.73
N GLU A 71 -23.37 -3.04 19.29
CA GLU A 71 -24.61 -2.45 19.82
C GLU A 71 -25.57 -2.05 18.70
N LYS A 72 -25.06 -1.46 17.61
CA LYS A 72 -25.85 -1.02 16.44
C LYS A 72 -26.37 -2.16 15.58
N LEU A 73 -25.71 -3.32 15.60
CA LEU A 73 -26.16 -4.50 14.86
C LEU A 73 -27.50 -4.99 15.40
N LYS A 74 -28.47 -5.20 14.49
CA LYS A 74 -29.73 -5.87 14.79
C LYS A 74 -29.48 -7.37 15.05
N ASN A 75 -30.36 -8.00 15.83
CA ASN A 75 -30.29 -9.45 16.05
C ASN A 75 -30.39 -10.22 14.71
N GLY A 76 -29.50 -11.17 14.49
CA GLY A 76 -29.31 -11.86 13.20
C GLY A 76 -28.45 -11.08 12.18
N GLY A 77 -27.95 -9.90 12.53
CA GLY A 77 -27.16 -9.05 11.64
C GLY A 77 -25.72 -9.53 11.44
N VAL A 78 -25.18 -9.27 10.24
CA VAL A 78 -23.77 -9.51 9.88
C VAL A 78 -23.19 -8.22 9.30
N LYS A 79 -21.96 -7.88 9.68
CA LYS A 79 -21.19 -6.78 9.10
C LYS A 79 -19.75 -7.21 8.92
N ILE A 80 -19.19 -6.90 7.75
CA ILE A 80 -17.75 -6.97 7.52
C ILE A 80 -17.20 -5.55 7.69
N THR A 81 -16.11 -5.42 8.44
CA THR A 81 -15.42 -4.16 8.72
C THR A 81 -13.92 -4.41 8.86
N VAL A 82 -13.14 -3.35 9.05
CA VAL A 82 -11.71 -3.42 9.33
C VAL A 82 -11.41 -2.84 10.71
N ASP A 83 -10.69 -3.58 11.54
CA ASP A 83 -10.18 -3.13 12.83
C ASP A 83 -8.68 -3.42 12.92
N ARG A 84 -7.87 -2.39 13.15
CA ARG A 84 -6.41 -2.51 13.40
C ARG A 84 -5.69 -3.35 12.33
N GLY A 85 -5.95 -3.07 11.05
CA GLY A 85 -5.29 -3.79 9.96
C GLY A 85 -5.80 -5.22 9.74
N GLN A 86 -6.97 -5.55 10.27
CA GLN A 86 -7.60 -6.86 10.11
C GLN A 86 -9.01 -6.72 9.54
N VAL A 87 -9.29 -7.40 8.43
CA VAL A 87 -10.67 -7.54 7.95
C VAL A 87 -11.37 -8.56 8.84
N VAL A 88 -12.46 -8.14 9.46
CA VAL A 88 -13.19 -8.93 10.46
C VAL A 88 -14.67 -8.94 10.12
N LYS A 89 -15.29 -10.10 10.32
CA LYS A 89 -16.74 -10.28 10.23
C LYS A 89 -17.31 -10.30 11.64
N ILE A 90 -18.21 -9.37 11.90
CA ILE A 90 -18.98 -9.29 13.14
C ILE A 90 -20.36 -9.86 12.86
N THR A 91 -20.83 -10.76 13.72
CA THR A 91 -22.16 -11.37 13.64
C THR A 91 -22.85 -11.24 14.99
N LYS A 92 -24.13 -10.85 14.97
CA LYS A 92 -24.99 -10.85 16.15
C LYS A 92 -26.05 -11.92 15.96
N ASP A 93 -26.10 -12.90 16.85
CA ASP A 93 -27.11 -13.95 16.77
C ASP A 93 -28.51 -13.42 17.15
N LYS A 94 -29.52 -14.29 17.07
CA LYS A 94 -30.91 -13.93 17.41
C LYS A 94 -31.09 -13.62 18.90
N ASN A 95 -30.21 -14.15 19.75
CA ASN A 95 -30.21 -13.96 21.20
C ASN A 95 -29.39 -12.72 21.62
N GLY A 96 -28.84 -11.98 20.66
CA GLY A 96 -28.06 -10.77 20.89
C GLY A 96 -26.57 -11.00 21.16
N LYS A 97 -26.08 -12.24 21.13
CA LYS A 97 -24.65 -12.55 21.31
C LYS A 97 -23.85 -12.12 20.09
N VAL A 98 -22.80 -11.34 20.31
CA VAL A 98 -21.88 -10.86 19.26
C VAL A 98 -20.68 -11.79 19.15
N SER A 99 -20.31 -12.18 17.94
CA SER A 99 -19.11 -12.96 17.60
C SER A 99 -18.26 -12.26 16.55
N LYS A 100 -16.94 -12.43 16.63
CA LYS A 100 -15.94 -11.89 15.70
C LYS A 100 -15.20 -13.02 15.00
N GLU A 101 -15.14 -12.96 13.68
CA GLU A 101 -14.36 -13.87 12.83
C GLU A 101 -13.30 -13.05 12.06
N LEU A 102 -12.05 -13.53 12.04
CA LEU A 102 -10.95 -12.90 11.30
C LEU A 102 -10.92 -13.43 9.86
N LEU A 103 -11.02 -12.53 8.88
CA LEU A 103 -11.01 -12.88 7.45
C LEU A 103 -9.60 -12.79 6.83
N THR A 104 -8.77 -11.85 7.27
CA THR A 104 -7.35 -11.76 6.88
C THR A 104 -6.48 -12.58 7.83
N LYS A 105 -6.06 -13.77 7.39
CA LYS A 105 -5.31 -14.73 8.23
C LYS A 105 -3.80 -14.58 8.06
N LYS A 106 -3.34 -14.13 6.90
CA LYS A 106 -1.93 -13.87 6.59
C LYS A 106 -1.79 -12.51 5.91
N TRP A 107 -0.62 -11.89 6.04
CA TRP A 107 -0.35 -10.57 5.48
C TRP A 107 -0.64 -10.49 3.97
N THR A 108 -0.35 -11.56 3.22
CA THR A 108 -0.61 -11.59 1.77
C THR A 108 -2.09 -11.48 1.41
N ASP A 109 -3.01 -11.76 2.35
CA ASP A 109 -4.47 -11.62 2.10
C ASP A 109 -4.88 -10.17 1.87
N TRP A 110 -4.04 -9.22 2.27
CA TRP A 110 -4.21 -7.80 2.01
C TRP A 110 -3.79 -7.37 0.61
N ILE A 111 -3.13 -8.23 -0.16
CA ILE A 111 -2.52 -7.86 -1.44
C ILE A 111 -3.34 -8.45 -2.58
N ASP A 112 -3.88 -7.57 -3.41
CA ASP A 112 -4.51 -7.94 -4.67
C ASP A 112 -3.50 -7.96 -5.82
N TYR A 113 -2.55 -7.02 -5.82
CA TYR A 113 -1.58 -6.84 -6.89
C TYR A 113 -0.26 -6.30 -6.34
N TRP A 114 0.87 -6.71 -6.90
CA TRP A 114 2.13 -6.01 -6.73
C TRP A 114 2.99 -6.07 -7.99
N SER A 115 3.87 -5.08 -8.14
CA SER A 115 4.75 -4.95 -9.29
C SER A 115 6.13 -4.41 -8.94
N VAL A 116 7.05 -4.63 -9.86
CA VAL A 116 8.46 -4.27 -9.76
C VAL A 116 8.86 -3.49 -11.01
N GLY A 117 9.47 -2.32 -10.78
CA GLY A 117 10.30 -1.63 -11.76
C GLY A 117 11.76 -1.75 -11.33
N PHE A 118 12.62 -2.24 -12.21
CA PHE A 118 14.02 -2.55 -11.92
C PHE A 118 14.94 -1.33 -12.08
N ASP A 119 14.45 -0.25 -12.69
CA ASP A 119 15.15 1.03 -12.78
C ASP A 119 14.20 2.25 -12.64
N PHE A 120 13.86 2.60 -11.40
CA PHE A 120 12.86 3.62 -11.09
C PHE A 120 13.26 5.03 -11.53
N GLU A 121 14.56 5.35 -11.61
CA GLU A 121 15.02 6.69 -11.97
C GLU A 121 15.33 6.86 -13.47
N ASN A 122 15.02 5.84 -14.28
CA ASN A 122 15.28 5.83 -15.71
C ASN A 122 14.48 6.90 -16.47
N ARG A 123 13.21 7.12 -16.09
CA ARG A 123 12.30 8.02 -16.81
C ARG A 123 11.73 9.12 -15.91
N LYS A 124 12.14 10.36 -16.15
CA LYS A 124 11.60 11.55 -15.48
C LYS A 124 10.12 11.77 -15.87
N GLU A 125 9.29 12.14 -14.91
CA GLU A 125 7.93 12.61 -15.17
C GLU A 125 7.96 14.06 -15.65
N ILE A 126 7.69 14.27 -16.94
CA ILE A 126 7.72 15.60 -17.56
C ILE A 126 6.29 16.01 -17.89
N VAL A 127 5.93 17.23 -17.48
CA VAL A 127 4.65 17.87 -17.83
C VAL A 127 4.88 19.03 -18.78
N ARG A 128 3.88 19.33 -19.59
CA ARG A 128 3.85 20.52 -20.46
C ARG A 128 3.05 21.62 -19.79
N LEU A 129 3.66 22.78 -19.62
CA LEU A 129 3.03 24.00 -19.14
C LEU A 129 2.91 24.98 -20.31
N VAL A 130 1.77 25.63 -20.40
CA VAL A 130 1.54 26.74 -21.34
C VAL A 130 1.46 28.01 -20.51
N GLU A 131 2.45 28.89 -20.64
CA GLU A 131 2.46 30.22 -20.03
C GLU A 131 2.59 31.27 -21.13
N ASN A 132 1.66 32.23 -21.18
CA ASN A 132 1.64 33.30 -22.18
C ASN A 132 1.68 32.82 -23.65
N GLY A 133 1.17 31.63 -23.93
CA GLY A 133 1.19 31.03 -25.27
C GLY A 133 2.49 30.32 -25.65
N GLU A 134 3.49 30.28 -24.76
CA GLU A 134 4.70 29.47 -24.91
C GLU A 134 4.55 28.12 -24.19
N GLU A 135 4.85 27.04 -24.89
CA GLU A 135 4.96 25.69 -24.31
C GLU A 135 6.34 25.47 -23.69
N ARG A 136 6.38 24.96 -22.45
CA ARG A 136 7.61 24.52 -21.78
C ARG A 136 7.43 23.16 -21.14
N GLU A 137 8.42 22.28 -21.33
CA GLU A 137 8.51 20.99 -20.67
C GLU A 137 9.26 21.13 -19.33
N VAL A 138 8.61 20.74 -18.25
CA VAL A 138 9.13 20.86 -16.89
C VAL A 138 9.11 19.49 -16.21
N TRP A 139 10.24 19.10 -15.64
CA TRP A 139 10.33 17.92 -14.78
C TRP A 139 9.60 18.20 -13.46
N THR A 140 8.69 17.30 -13.06
CA THR A 140 7.92 17.45 -11.82
C THR A 140 8.73 17.19 -10.54
N GLY A 141 9.95 16.66 -10.68
CA GLY A 141 10.74 16.14 -9.58
C GLY A 141 10.48 14.65 -9.28
N ASN A 142 9.49 14.04 -9.95
CA ASN A 142 9.17 12.61 -9.81
C ASN A 142 9.65 11.80 -11.02
N TYR A 143 9.62 10.49 -10.87
CA TYR A 143 9.92 9.54 -11.95
C TYR A 143 8.70 8.71 -12.29
N ILE A 144 8.59 8.32 -13.55
CA ILE A 144 7.54 7.43 -14.04
C ILE A 144 7.88 6.02 -13.58
N PHE A 145 6.96 5.39 -12.87
CA PHE A 145 7.08 3.99 -12.52
C PHE A 145 6.87 3.13 -13.77
N GLU A 146 7.95 2.47 -14.21
CA GLU A 146 7.91 1.50 -15.30
C GLU A 146 7.68 0.10 -14.71
N ASN A 147 6.53 -0.49 -15.02
CA ASN A 147 6.17 -1.83 -14.55
C ASN A 147 6.76 -2.88 -15.49
N GLU A 148 7.80 -3.56 -15.03
CA GLU A 148 8.50 -4.59 -15.81
C GLU A 148 8.10 -6.01 -15.39
N TRP A 149 7.62 -6.19 -14.16
CA TRP A 149 7.11 -7.46 -13.67
C TRP A 149 5.98 -7.24 -12.66
N GLN A 150 4.98 -8.13 -12.66
CA GLN A 150 3.85 -8.06 -11.73
C GLN A 150 3.30 -9.43 -11.37
N SER A 151 2.65 -9.50 -10.19
CA SER A 151 1.80 -10.62 -9.79
C SER A 151 0.51 -10.12 -9.16
N TYR A 152 -0.59 -10.80 -9.45
CA TYR A 152 -1.92 -10.39 -8.99
C TYR A 152 -2.84 -11.59 -8.78
N ARG A 153 -3.81 -11.42 -7.89
CA ARG A 153 -4.87 -12.39 -7.66
C ARG A 153 -6.01 -12.15 -8.63
N THR A 154 -6.68 -13.23 -9.00
CA THR A 154 -7.95 -13.18 -9.73
C THR A 154 -9.03 -13.91 -8.94
N ARG A 155 -10.30 -13.71 -9.32
CA ARG A 155 -11.40 -14.49 -8.74
C ARG A 155 -11.21 -16.01 -8.92
N LYS A 156 -10.56 -16.43 -10.00
CA LYS A 156 -10.31 -17.84 -10.32
C LYS A 156 -9.04 -18.38 -9.65
N ASN A 157 -7.95 -17.60 -9.66
CA ASN A 157 -6.68 -17.97 -9.05
C ASN A 157 -6.33 -16.99 -7.93
N ARG A 158 -6.41 -17.49 -6.69
CA ARG A 158 -6.07 -16.71 -5.51
C ARG A 158 -4.59 -16.81 -5.13
N THR A 159 -3.74 -17.47 -5.89
CA THR A 159 -2.30 -17.55 -5.58
C THR A 159 -1.62 -16.23 -5.95
N LEU A 160 -0.66 -15.80 -5.13
CA LEU A 160 0.16 -14.62 -5.38
C LEU A 160 1.63 -15.07 -5.40
N GLU A 161 2.35 -14.79 -6.48
CA GLU A 161 3.78 -15.04 -6.55
C GLU A 161 4.51 -13.98 -5.73
N LEU A 162 5.33 -14.41 -4.79
CA LEU A 162 6.03 -13.51 -3.86
C LEU A 162 7.46 -13.22 -4.32
N THR A 163 7.89 -13.73 -5.46
CA THR A 163 9.23 -13.47 -6.00
C THR A 163 9.12 -13.16 -7.49
N SER A 164 9.81 -12.11 -7.92
CA SER A 164 9.83 -11.69 -9.31
C SER A 164 10.53 -12.71 -10.21
N ALA A 165 10.27 -12.62 -11.51
CA ALA A 165 11.18 -13.19 -12.48
C ALA A 165 12.58 -12.59 -12.34
N LYS A 166 13.60 -13.31 -12.80
CA LYS A 166 14.98 -12.84 -12.84
C LYS A 166 15.10 -11.71 -13.87
N HIS A 167 15.56 -10.55 -13.45
CA HIS A 167 15.92 -9.43 -14.32
C HIS A 167 17.43 -9.40 -14.52
N GLN A 168 17.87 -9.18 -15.75
CA GLN A 168 19.27 -9.16 -16.16
C GLN A 168 19.63 -7.74 -16.61
N TYR A 169 20.59 -7.12 -15.91
CA TYR A 169 21.11 -5.82 -16.32
C TYR A 169 22.20 -5.98 -17.39
N ASP A 170 22.26 -5.02 -18.32
CA ASP A 170 23.27 -4.96 -19.36
C ASP A 170 24.66 -4.57 -18.83
N LYS A 171 24.68 -3.74 -17.77
CA LYS A 171 25.90 -3.20 -17.17
C LYS A 171 25.86 -3.34 -15.66
N LYS A 172 27.04 -3.47 -15.05
CA LYS A 172 27.21 -3.31 -13.61
C LYS A 172 26.97 -1.86 -13.21
N GLY A 173 26.40 -1.65 -12.03
CA GLY A 173 25.98 -0.32 -11.62
C GLY A 173 25.19 -0.30 -10.31
N ARG A 174 24.79 0.91 -9.92
CA ARG A 174 23.80 1.11 -8.87
C ARG A 174 22.45 1.35 -9.54
N TYR A 175 21.44 0.63 -9.09
CA TYR A 175 20.09 0.70 -9.60
C TYR A 175 19.11 0.89 -8.45
N LYS A 176 18.01 1.60 -8.70
CA LYS A 176 16.92 1.75 -7.75
C LYS A 176 15.73 0.95 -8.22
N ILE A 177 15.42 -0.11 -7.48
CA ILE A 177 14.24 -0.92 -7.72
C ILE A 177 13.07 -0.30 -6.97
N ALA A 178 11.98 -0.03 -7.68
CA ALA A 178 10.71 0.33 -7.08
C ALA A 178 9.79 -0.88 -7.02
N VAL A 179 9.18 -1.10 -5.86
CA VAL A 179 8.15 -2.10 -5.63
C VAL A 179 6.85 -1.39 -5.26
N LYS A 180 5.79 -1.64 -6.02
CA LYS A 180 4.46 -1.09 -5.76
C LYS A 180 3.52 -2.21 -5.35
N VAL A 181 2.90 -2.10 -4.19
CA VAL A 181 1.89 -3.02 -3.67
C VAL A 181 0.55 -2.31 -3.67
N ILE A 182 -0.48 -2.95 -4.23
CA ILE A 182 -1.87 -2.49 -4.21
C ILE A 182 -2.66 -3.41 -3.29
N ASP A 183 -3.29 -2.82 -2.29
CA ASP A 183 -4.11 -3.55 -1.34
C ASP A 183 -5.52 -3.85 -1.86
N ILE A 184 -6.29 -4.66 -1.11
CA ILE A 184 -7.68 -5.03 -1.42
C ILE A 184 -8.67 -3.84 -1.49
N PHE A 185 -8.26 -2.64 -1.05
CA PHE A 185 -9.04 -1.42 -1.18
C PHE A 185 -8.54 -0.54 -2.34
N GLY A 186 -7.52 -0.97 -3.07
CA GLY A 186 -6.95 -0.26 -4.20
C GLY A 186 -5.95 0.84 -3.81
N ASN A 187 -5.56 0.94 -2.53
CA ASN A 187 -4.52 1.90 -2.15
C ASN A 187 -3.14 1.36 -2.53
N ASP A 188 -2.30 2.24 -3.05
CA ASP A 188 -0.94 1.89 -3.42
C ASP A 188 0.08 2.25 -2.34
N THR A 189 1.05 1.37 -2.15
CA THR A 189 2.23 1.58 -1.31
C THR A 189 3.47 1.31 -2.13
N THR A 190 4.36 2.29 -2.21
CA THR A 190 5.60 2.18 -3.01
C THR A 190 6.82 2.15 -2.09
N LYS A 191 7.71 1.18 -2.31
CA LYS A 191 9.01 1.05 -1.65
C LYS A 191 10.10 1.10 -2.71
N VAL A 192 11.07 1.99 -2.55
CA VAL A 192 12.28 2.03 -3.38
C VAL A 192 13.44 1.45 -2.58
N VAL A 193 14.21 0.56 -3.21
CA VAL A 193 15.44 -0.02 -2.66
C VAL A 193 16.59 0.17 -3.65
N GLU A 194 17.73 0.61 -3.16
CA GLU A 194 18.95 0.70 -3.96
C GLU A 194 19.70 -0.62 -3.90
N ILE A 195 20.18 -1.09 -5.05
CA ILE A 195 21.02 -2.28 -5.17
C ILE A 195 22.28 -1.94 -5.95
N LYS A 196 23.30 -2.78 -5.78
CA LYS A 196 24.50 -2.78 -6.61
C LYS A 196 24.61 -4.12 -7.31
N VAL A 197 24.77 -4.07 -8.63
CA VAL A 197 24.85 -5.19 -9.56
C VAL A 197 26.24 -5.22 -10.19
#